data_AF-A0A1H3HHY3-F1
#
_entry.id   AF-A0A1H3HHY3-F1
#
_cell.length_a   1.000
_cell.length_b   1.000
_cell.length_c   1.000
_cell.angle_alpha   90.00
_cell.angle_beta   90.00
_cell.angle_gamma   90.00
#
_symmetry.space_group_name_H-M   'P 1'
#
loop_
_entity.id
_entity.type
_entity.pdbx_description
1 polymer ?
#
loop_
_entity_poly.entity_id
_entity_poly.type
_entity_poly.pdbx_seq_one_letter_code
_entity_poly.pdbx_strand_id
1 'polypeptide(L)'
;MVGVVWRLTGFPRPTPGERLDRLVGARVARLPPGSGSVVVVAGSVARLRDLTSDPATLGPARRLLVLVARWRAPHRDWSGRIGVLDHLLRYRVRLPAGGRGTARVGLRVGAPAPLRDLIAAALPALAPTAPLPAPGSADVTAHGLLPAYLPAHPGNRVVAGDLAPNPEIRPHDLLLRPGGTGTPPPDPRQLPTTAARAAEPAEPRYAVAYTSTRHVAHAPTGPLILVDAERVNPVGRRGSCYQPGAPRVVLESGPAGGPRPVGESIVLRGPTLDVGTVARLRRVGRVRCPRLPERDAVGAATLLVQLAMTGVVLDVPALPPAVAELLDPALRALLAARPAPTDALGAEAQSVRQRRAALRGHATGLALPRAAGATFPALARPPSVSAVLLTRRSTALPAVLDAIAAQTYPELEIIVGLYGVAPPAQLPVHDRRIELVPLPAGLGLGAALGALTARAAGSLISTFADGDSYGPEHVWDLVLARHYSGATLVGKAAEFVHLPPLDTTVRRPGVAESETEVVAGGAMLISRGDLEAVGGWRPAPRSPERALFERVIRHGGRIYRTHPLGYVHRRRGQGQPGRGGDGYLLDTGAARWRGLPPHEEFGVDPAPQRQPI
;
A
#
# COMPACT_ATOMS: atom_id res chain seq x y z
N MET A 1 11.01 34.70 1.97
CA MET A 1 11.86 33.54 1.64
C MET A 1 11.52 33.04 0.25
N VAL A 2 12.47 33.05 -0.69
CA VAL A 2 12.27 32.46 -2.02
C VAL A 2 12.16 30.94 -1.84
N GLY A 3 11.02 30.35 -2.18
CA GLY A 3 10.77 28.92 -2.03
C GLY A 3 11.75 28.07 -2.84
N VAL A 4 12.17 26.93 -2.29
CA VAL A 4 12.97 25.95 -3.02
C VAL A 4 12.12 25.34 -4.14
N VAL A 5 12.63 25.38 -5.37
CA VAL A 5 12.01 24.69 -6.50
C VAL A 5 12.72 23.36 -6.71
N TRP A 6 11.92 22.30 -6.71
CA TRP A 6 12.38 20.93 -6.92
C TRP A 6 12.10 20.49 -8.36
N ARG A 7 13.08 19.82 -8.98
CA ARG A 7 12.97 19.31 -10.35
C ARG A 7 13.49 17.89 -10.43
N LEU A 8 12.81 17.06 -11.22
CA LEU A 8 13.30 15.75 -11.64
C LEU A 8 13.68 15.81 -13.12
N THR A 9 14.95 15.54 -13.44
CA THR A 9 15.53 15.69 -14.78
C THR A 9 16.06 14.36 -15.31
N GLY A 10 16.11 14.20 -16.64
CA GLY A 10 16.62 12.98 -17.27
C GLY A 10 15.58 11.87 -17.47
N PHE A 11 14.28 12.20 -17.46
CA PHE A 11 13.27 11.18 -17.73
C PHE A 11 13.33 10.66 -19.18
N PRO A 12 12.96 9.40 -19.42
CA PRO A 12 12.67 8.94 -20.77
C PRO A 12 11.48 9.71 -21.36
N ARG A 13 11.38 9.67 -22.70
CA ARG A 13 10.24 10.25 -23.43
C ARG A 13 8.92 9.71 -22.88
N PRO A 14 7.88 10.57 -22.76
CA PRO A 14 6.59 10.14 -22.28
C PRO A 14 5.93 9.19 -23.30
N THR A 15 5.29 8.13 -22.80
CA THR A 15 4.47 7.23 -23.61
C THR A 15 3.26 7.97 -24.19
N PRO A 16 2.62 7.46 -25.26
CA PRO A 16 1.37 8.04 -25.77
C PRO A 16 0.29 8.21 -24.69
N GLY A 17 0.16 7.22 -23.79
CA GLY A 17 -0.78 7.28 -22.68
C GLY A 17 -0.47 8.38 -21.67
N GLU A 18 0.80 8.58 -21.33
CA GLU A 18 1.23 9.66 -20.43
C GLU A 18 1.08 11.05 -21.08
N ARG A 19 1.33 11.17 -22.39
CA ARG A 19 1.09 12.42 -23.14
C ARG A 19 -0.37 12.81 -23.12
N LEU A 20 -1.27 11.85 -23.38
CA LEU A 20 -2.70 12.08 -23.33
C LEU A 20 -3.19 12.39 -21.91
N ASP A 21 -2.66 11.69 -20.89
CA ASP A 21 -2.97 11.99 -19.48
C ASP A 21 -2.59 13.42 -19.10
N ARG A 22 -1.40 13.87 -19.55
CA ARG A 22 -0.90 15.23 -19.35
C ARG A 22 -1.75 16.26 -20.10
N LEU A 23 -2.19 15.97 -21.32
CA LEU A 23 -3.01 16.86 -22.15
C LEU A 23 -4.40 17.09 -21.55
N VAL A 24 -5.07 16.00 -21.14
CA VAL A 24 -6.40 16.08 -20.52
C VAL A 24 -6.28 16.68 -19.11
N GLY A 25 -5.31 16.21 -18.32
CA GLY A 25 -5.13 16.59 -16.93
C GLY A 25 -6.32 16.17 -16.05
N ALA A 26 -6.58 16.96 -15.03
CA ALA A 26 -7.81 16.92 -14.24
C ALA A 26 -8.40 18.34 -14.24
N ARG A 27 -9.66 18.48 -14.65
CA ARG A 27 -10.34 19.77 -14.79
C ARG A 27 -11.68 19.72 -14.11
N VAL A 28 -12.00 20.77 -13.36
CA VAL A 28 -13.28 20.95 -12.68
C VAL A 28 -13.99 22.14 -13.34
N ALA A 29 -15.19 21.92 -13.86
CA ALA A 29 -16.03 22.96 -14.44
C ALA A 29 -17.35 23.03 -13.66
N ARG A 30 -17.62 24.19 -13.07
CA ARG A 30 -18.91 24.47 -12.40
C ARG A 30 -19.87 25.05 -13.44
N LEU A 31 -21.05 24.44 -13.58
CA LEU A 31 -22.11 24.88 -14.48
C LEU A 31 -22.83 26.12 -13.91
N PRO A 32 -23.75 26.77 -14.64
CA PRO A 32 -24.27 28.10 -14.29
C PRO A 32 -24.71 28.25 -12.82
N PRO A 33 -24.55 29.47 -12.25
CA PRO A 33 -24.87 29.77 -10.86
C PRO A 33 -26.25 29.25 -10.45
N GLY A 34 -26.35 28.68 -9.25
CA GLY A 34 -27.61 28.13 -8.71
C GLY A 34 -27.91 26.67 -9.09
N SER A 35 -27.31 26.12 -10.16
CA SER A 35 -27.53 24.72 -10.56
C SER A 35 -26.90 23.68 -9.61
N GLY A 36 -25.91 24.10 -8.82
CA GLY A 36 -25.08 23.21 -7.98
C GLY A 36 -24.40 22.08 -8.76
N SER A 37 -24.27 22.23 -10.08
CA SER A 37 -23.84 21.17 -10.98
C SER A 37 -22.37 21.32 -11.36
N VAL A 38 -21.63 20.21 -11.28
CA VAL A 38 -20.18 20.18 -11.54
C VAL A 38 -19.87 19.07 -12.53
N VAL A 39 -19.01 19.38 -13.50
CA VAL A 39 -18.41 18.41 -14.42
C VAL A 39 -16.93 18.28 -14.09
N VAL A 40 -16.47 17.05 -13.90
CA VAL A 40 -15.07 16.72 -13.68
C VAL A 40 -14.58 15.88 -14.86
N VAL A 41 -13.53 16.33 -15.53
CA VAL A 41 -12.86 15.58 -16.60
C VAL A 41 -11.46 15.21 -16.13
N ALA A 42 -11.14 13.93 -16.16
CA ALA A 42 -9.83 13.42 -15.76
C ALA A 42 -9.24 12.50 -16.85
N GLY A 43 -7.93 12.61 -17.08
CA GLY A 43 -7.22 11.74 -18.03
C GLY A 43 -7.19 10.27 -17.61
N SER A 44 -7.24 9.99 -16.31
CA SER A 44 -7.21 8.66 -15.70
C SER A 44 -7.85 8.67 -14.31
N VAL A 45 -8.12 7.49 -13.74
CA VAL A 45 -8.65 7.34 -12.37
C VAL A 45 -7.70 7.92 -11.32
N ALA A 46 -6.38 7.79 -11.53
CA ALA A 46 -5.40 8.36 -10.62
C ALA A 46 -5.48 9.91 -10.59
N ARG A 47 -5.67 10.54 -11.75
CA ARG A 47 -5.88 12.01 -11.85
C ARG A 47 -7.16 12.47 -11.20
N LEU A 48 -8.23 11.67 -11.27
CA LEU A 48 -9.47 11.93 -10.54
C LEU A 48 -9.23 11.87 -9.03
N ARG A 49 -8.45 10.90 -8.55
CA ARG A 49 -8.07 10.80 -7.13
C ARG A 49 -7.25 12.01 -6.67
N ASP A 50 -6.32 12.51 -7.48
CA ASP A 50 -5.53 13.71 -7.12
C ASP A 50 -6.41 14.94 -6.81
N LEU A 51 -7.61 15.04 -7.42
CA LEU A 51 -8.54 16.14 -7.15
C LEU A 51 -9.09 16.12 -5.73
N THR A 52 -9.11 14.98 -5.03
CA THR A 52 -9.61 14.93 -3.64
C THR A 52 -8.72 15.68 -2.65
N SER A 53 -7.52 16.07 -3.08
CA SER A 53 -6.59 16.93 -2.35
C SER A 53 -6.44 18.32 -3.00
N ASP A 54 -7.32 18.69 -3.94
CA ASP A 54 -7.33 20.01 -4.58
C ASP A 54 -8.32 20.94 -3.85
N PRO A 55 -7.90 22.13 -3.39
CA PRO A 55 -8.77 23.09 -2.70
C PRO A 55 -10.04 23.45 -3.46
N ALA A 56 -10.05 23.40 -4.80
CA ALA A 56 -11.23 23.66 -5.62
C ALA A 56 -12.40 22.68 -5.36
N THR A 57 -12.11 21.54 -4.72
CA THR A 57 -13.09 20.50 -4.38
C THR A 57 -13.75 20.67 -3.02
N LEU A 58 -13.36 21.68 -2.23
CA LEU A 58 -14.03 21.96 -0.95
C LEU A 58 -15.40 22.63 -1.13
N GLY A 59 -15.61 23.35 -2.24
CA GLY A 59 -16.87 24.03 -2.49
C GLY A 59 -18.04 23.06 -2.74
N PRO A 60 -19.28 23.41 -2.33
CA PRO A 60 -20.43 22.51 -2.37
C PRO A 60 -20.87 22.15 -3.79
N ALA A 61 -21.47 20.97 -3.94
CA ALA A 61 -22.08 20.47 -5.16
C ALA A 61 -23.35 19.65 -4.85
N ARG A 62 -24.37 19.76 -5.71
CA ARG A 62 -25.59 18.93 -5.68
C ARG A 62 -25.62 17.88 -6.79
N ARG A 63 -24.89 18.12 -7.89
CA ARG A 63 -24.81 17.21 -9.03
C ARG A 63 -23.36 17.12 -9.50
N LEU A 64 -22.89 15.91 -9.74
CA LEU A 64 -21.56 15.64 -10.28
C LEU A 64 -21.67 14.76 -11.53
N LEU A 65 -20.97 15.14 -12.60
CA LEU A 65 -20.66 14.27 -13.73
C LEU A 65 -19.14 14.11 -13.83
N VAL A 66 -18.65 12.91 -13.59
CA VAL A 66 -17.26 12.52 -13.80
C VAL A 66 -17.10 11.88 -15.18
N LEU A 67 -16.09 12.32 -15.93
CA LEU A 67 -15.64 11.73 -17.19
C LEU A 67 -14.16 11.33 -17.04
N VAL A 68 -13.87 10.04 -17.13
CA VAL A 68 -12.49 9.54 -17.16
C VAL A 68 -12.14 9.12 -18.58
N ALA A 69 -11.27 9.89 -19.24
CA ALA A 69 -10.96 9.74 -20.66
C ALA A 69 -10.37 8.36 -20.99
N ARG A 70 -9.37 7.92 -20.21
CA ARG A 70 -8.77 6.58 -20.30
C ARG A 70 -9.05 5.80 -19.02
N TRP A 71 -10.06 4.97 -19.10
CA TRP A 71 -10.39 3.98 -18.10
C TRP A 71 -10.15 2.58 -18.63
N ARG A 72 -9.72 1.68 -17.74
CA ARG A 72 -9.58 0.25 -17.99
C ARG A 72 -10.26 -0.48 -16.84
N ALA A 73 -11.08 -1.47 -17.17
CA ALA A 73 -11.75 -2.32 -16.21
C ALA A 73 -10.71 -3.05 -15.33
N PRO A 74 -10.92 -3.10 -14.00
CA PRO A 74 -10.12 -3.91 -13.09
C PRO A 74 -10.04 -5.39 -13.50
N HIS A 75 -11.16 -5.98 -13.92
CA HIS A 75 -11.27 -7.32 -14.50
C HIS A 75 -12.36 -7.35 -15.58
N ARG A 76 -12.48 -8.47 -16.30
CA ARG A 76 -13.39 -8.62 -17.47
C ARG A 76 -14.84 -8.25 -17.16
N ASP A 77 -15.37 -8.73 -16.04
CA ASP A 77 -16.78 -8.61 -15.66
C ASP A 77 -17.07 -7.45 -14.68
N TRP A 78 -16.26 -6.39 -14.71
CA TRP A 78 -16.40 -5.27 -13.79
C TRP A 78 -17.68 -4.46 -14.07
N SER A 79 -18.56 -4.35 -13.07
CA SER A 79 -19.80 -3.57 -13.16
C SER A 79 -19.77 -2.25 -12.38
N GLY A 80 -18.86 -2.11 -11.41
CA GLY A 80 -18.69 -0.91 -10.60
C GLY A 80 -19.81 -0.66 -9.59
N ARG A 81 -19.45 -0.21 -8.39
CA ARG A 81 -20.39 0.29 -7.37
C ARG A 81 -19.87 1.61 -6.84
N ILE A 82 -20.75 2.58 -6.65
CA ILE A 82 -20.38 3.84 -6.00
C ILE A 82 -20.19 3.61 -4.50
N GLY A 83 -19.39 4.47 -3.86
CA GLY A 83 -19.24 4.50 -2.41
C GLY A 83 -20.47 5.10 -1.71
N VAL A 84 -20.43 5.07 -0.38
CA VAL A 84 -21.44 5.70 0.47
C VAL A 84 -21.43 7.22 0.25
N LEU A 85 -22.62 7.80 0.14
CA LEU A 85 -22.81 9.24 0.00
C LEU A 85 -24.14 9.65 0.61
N ASP A 86 -24.11 10.60 1.53
CA ASP A 86 -25.30 11.09 2.20
C ASP A 86 -26.25 11.78 1.23
N HIS A 87 -27.55 11.61 1.47
CA HIS A 87 -28.63 12.18 0.67
C HIS A 87 -28.55 11.87 -0.84
N LEU A 88 -27.92 10.75 -1.24
CA LEU A 88 -27.88 10.34 -2.63
C LEU A 88 -29.29 10.07 -3.19
N LEU A 89 -29.72 10.88 -4.17
CA LEU A 89 -31.00 10.73 -4.84
C LEU A 89 -30.92 9.85 -6.09
N ARG A 90 -29.81 9.94 -6.83
CA ARG A 90 -29.63 9.22 -8.09
C ARG A 90 -28.16 9.07 -8.41
N TYR A 91 -27.78 7.90 -8.92
CA TYR A 91 -26.51 7.70 -9.59
C TYR A 91 -26.68 7.01 -10.95
N ARG A 92 -25.68 7.16 -11.82
CA ARG A 92 -25.60 6.46 -13.10
C ARG A 92 -24.14 6.19 -13.43
N VAL A 93 -23.79 4.93 -13.60
CA VAL A 93 -22.47 4.49 -14.05
C VAL A 93 -22.59 4.01 -15.50
N ARG A 94 -21.74 4.52 -16.38
CA ARG A 94 -21.63 4.07 -17.78
C ARG A 94 -20.17 3.75 -18.07
N LEU A 95 -19.90 2.47 -18.31
CA LEU A 95 -18.57 1.95 -18.58
C LEU A 95 -18.48 1.51 -20.05
N PRO A 96 -17.30 1.62 -20.68
CA PRO A 96 -17.11 1.15 -22.05
C PRO A 96 -17.23 -0.38 -22.14
N ALA A 97 -17.99 -0.87 -23.13
CA ALA A 97 -18.30 -2.29 -23.30
C ALA A 97 -17.04 -3.18 -23.44
N GLY A 98 -15.98 -2.70 -24.09
CA GLY A 98 -14.72 -3.43 -24.25
C GLY A 98 -13.79 -3.41 -23.02
N GLY A 99 -14.26 -2.92 -21.87
CA GLY A 99 -13.44 -2.77 -20.66
C GLY A 99 -12.30 -1.75 -20.79
N ARG A 100 -12.27 -0.95 -21.86
CA ARG A 100 -11.31 0.13 -22.10
C ARG A 100 -12.00 1.27 -22.84
N GLY A 101 -11.72 2.51 -22.45
CA GLY A 101 -12.28 3.70 -23.09
C GLY A 101 -12.69 4.76 -22.07
N THR A 102 -13.71 5.55 -22.39
CA THR A 102 -14.18 6.61 -21.49
C THR A 102 -15.25 6.10 -20.54
N ALA A 103 -14.99 6.21 -19.24
CA ALA A 103 -15.98 5.92 -18.20
C ALA A 103 -16.70 7.19 -17.74
N ARG A 104 -17.98 7.07 -17.40
CA ARG A 104 -18.82 8.18 -16.92
C ARG A 104 -19.55 7.79 -15.64
N VAL A 105 -19.46 8.64 -14.62
CA VAL A 105 -20.18 8.47 -13.34
C VAL A 105 -20.93 9.74 -13.03
N GLY A 106 -22.26 9.65 -12.96
CA GLY A 106 -23.14 10.77 -12.58
C GLY A 106 -23.73 10.55 -11.19
N LEU A 107 -23.69 11.56 -10.33
CA LEU A 107 -24.26 11.57 -8.98
C LEU A 107 -25.18 12.78 -8.80
N ARG A 108 -26.27 12.61 -8.06
CA ARG A 108 -27.17 13.69 -7.61
C ARG A 108 -27.54 13.45 -6.15
N VAL A 109 -27.35 14.48 -5.32
CA VAL A 109 -27.68 14.47 -3.90
C VAL A 109 -28.80 15.48 -3.59
N GLY A 110 -29.52 15.24 -2.50
CA GLY A 110 -30.65 16.06 -2.04
C GLY A 110 -30.19 17.31 -1.30
N ALA A 111 -29.12 17.19 -0.50
CA ALA A 111 -28.44 18.30 0.17
C ALA A 111 -27.09 18.58 -0.52
N PRO A 112 -26.62 19.84 -0.60
CA PRO A 112 -25.27 20.13 -1.06
C PRO A 112 -24.23 19.42 -0.19
N ALA A 113 -23.25 18.77 -0.82
CA ALA A 113 -22.09 18.19 -0.14
C ALA A 113 -20.79 18.67 -0.80
N PRO A 114 -19.64 18.64 -0.09
CA PRO A 114 -18.35 18.97 -0.67
C PRO A 114 -18.07 18.16 -1.94
N LEU A 115 -17.58 18.81 -3.01
CA LEU A 115 -17.25 18.12 -4.26
C LEU A 115 -16.24 16.98 -4.04
N ARG A 116 -15.33 17.13 -3.08
CA ARG A 116 -14.39 16.09 -2.61
C ARG A 116 -15.11 14.78 -2.29
N ASP A 117 -16.22 14.85 -1.57
CA ASP A 117 -16.95 13.67 -1.08
C ASP A 117 -17.75 13.02 -2.22
N LEU A 118 -18.30 13.81 -3.14
CA LEU A 118 -18.91 13.28 -4.37
C LEU A 118 -17.87 12.58 -5.25
N ILE A 119 -16.65 13.13 -5.37
CA ILE A 119 -15.56 12.47 -6.12
C ILE A 119 -15.14 11.18 -5.41
N ALA A 120 -14.99 11.21 -4.10
CA ALA A 120 -14.66 10.03 -3.29
C ALA A 120 -15.70 8.92 -3.45
N ALA A 121 -16.99 9.25 -3.43
CA ALA A 121 -18.08 8.30 -3.68
C ALA A 121 -18.12 7.79 -5.13
N ALA A 122 -17.64 8.56 -6.12
CA ALA A 122 -17.57 8.12 -7.51
C ALA A 122 -16.40 7.16 -7.78
N LEU A 123 -15.29 7.27 -7.04
CA LEU A 123 -14.06 6.50 -7.28
C LEU A 123 -14.27 4.98 -7.26
N PRO A 124 -14.99 4.38 -6.28
CA PRO A 124 -15.21 2.94 -6.23
C PRO A 124 -15.90 2.35 -7.47
N ALA A 125 -16.66 3.14 -8.23
CA ALA A 125 -17.30 2.68 -9.47
C ALA A 125 -16.28 2.45 -10.61
N LEU A 126 -15.11 3.09 -10.50
CA LEU A 126 -14.04 3.05 -11.49
C LEU A 126 -12.89 2.15 -11.06
N ALA A 127 -12.55 2.15 -9.77
CA ALA A 127 -11.58 1.26 -9.16
C ALA A 127 -11.85 1.20 -7.65
N PRO A 128 -12.28 0.05 -7.11
CA PRO A 128 -12.59 -0.08 -5.70
C PRO A 128 -11.28 -0.09 -4.91
N THR A 129 -11.29 0.57 -3.76
CA THR A 129 -10.23 0.47 -2.75
C THR A 129 -10.85 -0.20 -1.53
N ALA A 130 -10.32 -1.34 -1.13
CA ALA A 130 -10.58 -1.94 0.17
C ALA A 130 -9.55 -1.39 1.17
N PRO A 131 -9.95 -0.65 2.21
CA PRO A 131 -9.03 -0.19 3.23
C PRO A 131 -8.42 -1.38 3.99
N LEU A 132 -7.33 -1.13 4.72
CA LEU A 132 -6.83 -2.11 5.68
C LEU A 132 -7.89 -2.32 6.77
N PRO A 133 -8.26 -3.57 7.08
CA PRO A 133 -9.17 -3.83 8.19
C PRO A 133 -8.46 -3.49 9.50
N ALA A 134 -9.17 -2.84 10.42
CA ALA A 134 -8.72 -2.64 11.78
C ALA A 134 -9.91 -2.86 12.72
N PRO A 135 -9.71 -3.49 13.90
CA PRO A 135 -10.78 -3.65 14.89
C PRO A 135 -11.26 -2.30 15.44
N GLY A 136 -10.45 -1.25 15.29
CA GLY A 136 -10.83 0.14 15.53
C GLY A 136 -9.99 1.08 14.67
N SER A 137 -10.53 2.26 14.38
CA SER A 137 -9.85 3.35 13.68
C SER A 137 -10.22 4.68 14.33
N ALA A 138 -9.33 5.67 14.25
CA ALA A 138 -9.65 7.04 14.63
C ALA A 138 -10.31 7.76 13.46
N ASP A 139 -11.37 8.53 13.75
CA ASP A 139 -11.87 9.53 12.82
C ASP A 139 -10.94 10.74 12.80
N VAL A 140 -10.37 11.02 11.63
CA VAL A 140 -9.42 12.11 11.41
C VAL A 140 -10.15 13.29 10.79
N THR A 141 -10.04 14.46 11.41
CA THR A 141 -10.61 15.70 10.90
C THR A 141 -9.52 16.72 10.65
N ALA A 142 -9.37 17.16 9.40
CA ALA A 142 -8.54 18.32 9.05
C ALA A 142 -9.39 19.59 9.06
N HIS A 143 -9.06 20.53 9.94
CA HIS A 143 -9.79 21.77 10.13
C HIS A 143 -9.01 22.96 9.53
N GLY A 144 -9.60 23.65 8.55
CA GLY A 144 -9.00 24.83 7.91
C GLY A 144 -7.77 24.52 7.01
N LEU A 145 -7.50 23.25 6.71
CA LEU A 145 -6.45 22.82 5.78
C LEU A 145 -6.86 21.60 4.96
N LEU A 146 -6.16 21.36 3.85
CA LEU A 146 -6.31 20.16 3.01
C LEU A 146 -4.97 19.42 2.88
N PRO A 147 -4.65 18.50 3.80
CA PRO A 147 -3.37 17.78 3.78
C PRO A 147 -3.28 16.85 2.57
N ALA A 148 -2.12 16.80 1.91
CA ALA A 148 -1.92 15.95 0.74
C ALA A 148 -1.78 14.46 1.09
N TYR A 149 -1.53 14.15 2.37
CA TYR A 149 -1.35 12.81 2.88
C TYR A 149 -2.64 12.18 3.42
N LEU A 150 -3.75 12.94 3.49
CA LEU A 150 -5.02 12.49 4.04
C LEU A 150 -5.97 12.06 2.92
N PRO A 151 -6.14 10.74 2.67
CA PRO A 151 -7.01 10.25 1.62
C PRO A 151 -8.48 10.58 1.92
N ALA A 152 -9.29 10.72 0.87
CA ALA A 152 -10.73 10.96 1.00
C ALA A 152 -11.49 9.65 1.26
N HIS A 153 -11.43 9.21 2.52
CA HIS A 153 -12.15 8.06 3.05
C HIS A 153 -13.26 8.49 4.01
N PRO A 154 -14.27 7.65 4.27
CA PRO A 154 -15.37 7.99 5.19
C PRO A 154 -14.92 8.43 6.60
N GLY A 155 -13.85 7.84 7.14
CA GLY A 155 -13.27 8.24 8.44
C GLY A 155 -12.36 9.48 8.40
N ASN A 156 -12.18 10.11 7.23
CA ASN A 156 -11.30 11.27 7.04
C ASN A 156 -12.08 12.48 6.56
N ARG A 157 -12.37 13.40 7.48
CA ARG A 157 -13.14 14.62 7.22
C ARG A 157 -12.23 15.82 6.99
N VAL A 158 -12.69 16.73 6.14
CA VAL A 158 -12.06 18.05 5.95
C VAL A 158 -13.15 19.09 6.19
N VAL A 159 -12.93 19.97 7.16
CA VAL A 159 -13.90 20.97 7.62
C VAL A 159 -13.26 22.35 7.52
N ALA A 160 -13.95 23.31 6.93
CA ALA A 160 -13.46 24.70 6.81
C ALA A 160 -14.09 25.68 7.81
N GLY A 161 -15.23 25.31 8.41
CA GLY A 161 -15.95 26.10 9.40
C GLY A 161 -16.01 25.42 10.76
N ASP A 162 -17.05 25.72 11.53
CA ASP A 162 -17.18 25.22 12.90
C ASP A 162 -17.17 23.69 12.98
N LEU A 163 -16.45 23.19 13.97
CA LEU A 163 -16.46 21.77 14.32
C LEU A 163 -17.79 21.46 15.00
N ALA A 164 -18.50 20.44 14.51
CA ALA A 164 -19.79 20.07 15.07
C ALA A 164 -19.62 19.69 16.55
N PRO A 165 -20.30 20.39 17.48
CA PRO A 165 -20.26 20.00 18.88
C PRO A 165 -21.19 18.79 19.06
N ASN A 166 -20.65 17.67 19.52
CA ASN A 166 -21.46 16.62 20.13
C ASN A 166 -20.86 16.35 21.53
N PRO A 167 -21.55 16.76 22.61
CA PRO A 167 -21.05 16.59 23.97
C PRO A 167 -21.14 15.15 24.48
N GLU A 168 -21.92 14.28 23.82
CA GLU A 168 -22.14 12.89 24.24
C GLU A 168 -21.24 11.90 23.49
N ILE A 169 -20.94 12.15 22.22
CA ILE A 169 -20.06 11.31 21.38
C ILE A 169 -18.98 12.21 20.80
N ARG A 170 -17.71 11.86 21.02
CA ARG A 170 -16.57 12.59 20.44
C ARG A 170 -16.74 12.69 18.92
N PRO A 171 -16.91 13.89 18.35
CA PRO A 171 -17.13 14.03 16.90
C PRO A 171 -15.84 13.90 16.09
N HIS A 172 -14.68 14.00 16.75
CA HIS A 172 -13.34 13.98 16.16
C HIS A 172 -12.36 13.29 17.12
N ASP A 173 -11.68 12.24 16.67
CA ASP A 173 -10.63 11.58 17.49
C ASP A 173 -9.28 12.25 17.31
N LEU A 174 -8.90 12.51 16.05
CA LEU A 174 -7.68 13.21 15.64
C LEU A 174 -8.03 14.49 14.90
N LEU A 175 -7.63 15.64 15.44
CA LEU A 175 -7.87 16.95 14.83
C LEU A 175 -6.56 17.54 14.28
N LEU A 176 -6.47 17.67 12.96
CA LEU A 176 -5.35 18.33 12.29
C LEU A 176 -5.71 19.81 12.08
N ARG A 177 -4.88 20.72 12.59
CA ARG A 177 -5.07 22.19 12.46
C ARG A 177 -3.92 22.80 11.67
N PRO A 178 -4.08 23.96 11.03
CA PRO A 178 -2.99 24.62 10.34
C PRO A 178 -1.93 25.03 11.37
N GLY A 179 -0.67 24.66 11.16
CA GLY A 179 0.42 25.13 12.00
C GLY A 179 0.71 26.60 11.74
N GLY A 180 0.48 27.48 12.73
CA GLY A 180 1.20 28.74 12.87
C GLY A 180 2.58 28.45 13.48
N THR A 181 3.60 29.20 13.09
CA THR A 181 4.91 29.14 13.75
C THR A 181 4.73 29.55 15.22
N GLY A 182 4.73 28.59 16.16
CA GLY A 182 5.05 28.89 17.57
C GLY A 182 4.12 28.43 18.69
N THR A 183 3.10 27.58 18.48
CA THR A 183 2.33 27.05 19.63
C THR A 183 2.42 25.54 19.70
N PRO A 184 3.06 24.96 20.75
CA PRO A 184 3.02 23.52 20.96
C PRO A 184 1.59 23.07 21.28
N PRO A 185 1.21 21.81 20.96
CA PRO A 185 -0.07 21.27 21.40
C PRO A 185 -0.14 21.28 22.94
N PRO A 186 -1.30 21.54 23.55
CA PRO A 186 -1.46 21.46 25.00
C PRO A 186 -1.14 20.03 25.50
N ASP A 187 -0.48 19.93 26.66
CA ASP A 187 -0.15 18.65 27.31
C ASP A 187 -1.45 17.95 27.75
N PRO A 188 -1.77 16.74 27.23
CA PRO A 188 -2.99 16.02 27.60
C PRO A 188 -3.05 15.62 29.09
N ARG A 189 -1.97 15.79 29.87
CA ARG A 189 -1.96 15.55 31.32
C ARG A 189 -2.32 16.78 32.16
N GLN A 190 -2.45 17.96 31.56
CA GLN A 190 -2.85 19.18 32.26
C GLN A 190 -4.34 19.46 32.04
N LEU A 191 -5.20 18.77 32.80
CA LEU A 191 -6.59 19.19 32.99
C LEU A 191 -6.60 20.29 34.08
N PRO A 192 -7.03 21.53 33.79
CA PRO A 192 -7.14 22.54 34.82
C PRO A 192 -8.33 22.20 35.73
N THR A 193 -8.03 21.86 36.97
CA THR A 193 -8.98 21.95 38.07
C THR A 193 -9.33 23.42 38.31
N THR A 194 -10.62 23.67 38.47
CA THR A 194 -11.28 24.88 39.02
C THR A 194 -11.37 26.17 38.17
N ALA A 195 -12.60 26.39 37.69
CA ALA A 195 -13.43 27.61 37.66
C ALA A 195 -12.77 29.01 37.69
N ALA A 196 -12.83 29.72 36.56
CA ALA A 196 -13.33 31.10 36.44
C ALA A 196 -13.57 31.45 34.95
N ARG A 197 -14.70 32.11 34.67
CA ARG A 197 -15.25 32.43 33.33
C ARG A 197 -14.58 33.65 32.68
N ALA A 198 -14.31 33.57 31.37
CA ALA A 198 -14.73 34.54 30.34
C ALA A 198 -14.60 33.90 28.94
N ALA A 199 -15.45 34.31 28.01
CA ALA A 199 -15.74 33.65 26.73
C ALA A 199 -14.51 33.41 25.81
N GLU A 200 -14.04 32.17 25.76
CA GLU A 200 -13.33 31.59 24.61
C GLU A 200 -14.17 30.40 24.10
N PRO A 201 -14.24 30.15 22.77
CA PRO A 201 -14.97 29.00 22.24
C PRO A 201 -14.32 27.74 22.81
N ALA A 202 -15.11 27.00 23.60
CA ALA A 202 -14.69 25.80 24.30
C ALA A 202 -13.83 24.90 23.38
N GLU A 203 -12.56 24.73 23.73
CA GLU A 203 -11.68 23.77 23.06
C GLU A 203 -12.39 22.40 22.98
N PRO A 204 -12.23 21.65 21.88
CA PRO A 204 -12.78 20.30 21.82
C PRO A 204 -12.04 19.42 22.85
N ARG A 205 -12.60 19.32 24.06
CA ARG A 205 -12.09 18.62 25.25
C ARG A 205 -11.82 17.11 25.05
N TYR A 206 -11.89 16.61 23.82
CA TYR A 206 -11.98 15.20 23.48
C TYR A 206 -11.15 14.76 22.26
N ALA A 207 -10.60 15.69 21.47
CA ALA A 207 -9.81 15.37 20.27
C ALA A 207 -8.30 15.56 20.52
N VAL A 208 -7.46 14.64 20.03
CA VAL A 208 -6.01 14.88 20.00
C VAL A 208 -5.70 15.84 18.87
N ALA A 209 -5.26 17.05 19.20
CA ALA A 209 -4.97 18.08 18.23
C ALA A 209 -3.50 18.06 17.81
N TYR A 210 -3.23 17.95 16.50
CA TYR A 210 -1.90 18.15 15.92
C TYR A 210 -1.89 19.40 15.04
N THR A 211 -0.84 20.22 15.17
CA THR A 211 -0.56 21.20 14.13
C THR A 211 -0.05 20.47 12.89
N SER A 212 -0.45 20.94 11.72
CA SER A 212 -0.19 20.25 10.48
C SER A 212 -0.02 21.21 9.32
N THR A 213 0.82 20.78 8.39
CA THR A 213 1.01 21.38 7.07
C THR A 213 0.56 20.39 6.01
N ARG A 214 0.81 20.70 4.73
CA ARG A 214 0.45 19.83 3.61
C ARG A 214 1.04 18.41 3.70
N HIS A 215 2.20 18.25 4.33
CA HIS A 215 3.00 17.01 4.35
C HIS A 215 3.42 16.54 5.75
N VAL A 216 3.30 17.40 6.75
CA VAL A 216 3.80 17.14 8.10
C VAL A 216 2.64 17.24 9.09
N ALA A 217 2.59 16.31 10.04
CA ALA A 217 1.86 16.47 11.28
C ALA A 217 2.87 16.61 12.42
N HIS A 218 2.67 17.55 13.33
CA HIS A 218 3.52 17.72 14.50
C HIS A 218 2.87 17.00 15.68
N ALA A 219 3.32 15.77 15.91
CA ALA A 219 2.93 15.00 17.08
C ALA A 219 3.76 15.45 18.30
N PRO A 220 3.34 15.11 19.54
CA PRO A 220 4.13 15.39 20.74
C PRO A 220 5.55 14.83 20.70
N THR A 221 5.76 13.74 19.96
CA THR A 221 7.07 13.10 19.75
C THR A 221 7.94 13.79 18.71
N GLY A 222 7.43 14.81 18.02
CA GLY A 222 8.13 15.54 16.96
C GLY A 222 7.40 15.57 15.61
N PRO A 223 8.02 16.20 14.59
CA PRO A 223 7.46 16.26 13.25
C PRO A 223 7.41 14.88 12.58
N LEU A 224 6.26 14.56 12.00
CA LEU A 224 6.01 13.32 11.28
C LEU A 224 5.75 13.60 9.81
N ILE A 225 6.63 13.11 8.94
CA ILE A 225 6.42 13.11 7.49
C ILE A 225 5.37 12.04 7.16
N LEU A 226 4.25 12.47 6.57
CA LEU A 226 3.13 11.61 6.21
C LEU A 226 2.91 11.59 4.70
N VAL A 227 2.61 10.42 4.16
CA VAL A 227 2.33 10.21 2.74
C VAL A 227 1.12 9.30 2.55
N ASP A 228 0.23 9.69 1.64
CA ASP A 228 -0.86 8.83 1.17
C ASP A 228 -0.32 7.69 0.29
N ALA A 229 -0.32 6.47 0.84
CA ALA A 229 0.14 5.28 0.14
C ALA A 229 -0.78 4.84 -1.00
N GLU A 230 -2.04 5.29 -1.08
CA GLU A 230 -2.90 5.00 -2.23
C GLU A 230 -2.56 5.86 -3.46
N ARG A 231 -1.86 6.97 -3.22
CA ARG A 231 -1.38 7.91 -4.23
C ARG A 231 0.07 7.65 -4.63
N VAL A 232 0.97 7.50 -3.66
CA VAL A 232 2.40 7.31 -3.89
C VAL A 232 2.79 5.88 -3.48
N ASN A 233 2.95 5.01 -4.49
CA ASN A 233 3.15 3.58 -4.28
C ASN A 233 3.89 2.92 -5.44
N PRO A 234 4.30 1.65 -5.27
CA PRO A 234 5.02 0.92 -6.31
C PRO A 234 4.13 0.23 -7.35
N VAL A 235 2.80 0.40 -7.29
CA VAL A 235 1.87 -0.26 -8.23
C VAL A 235 2.27 0.04 -9.67
N GLY A 236 2.45 -1.00 -10.49
CA GLY A 236 2.84 -0.92 -11.89
C GLY A 236 4.34 -0.75 -12.13
N ARG A 237 5.17 -0.87 -11.10
CA ARG A 237 6.64 -0.95 -11.23
C ARG A 237 7.03 -2.25 -11.93
N ARG A 238 8.02 -2.18 -12.82
CA ARG A 238 8.40 -3.29 -13.71
C ARG A 238 9.77 -3.85 -13.36
N GLY A 239 9.98 -5.15 -13.57
CA GLY A 239 11.28 -5.80 -13.40
C GLY A 239 12.41 -5.19 -14.26
N SER A 240 12.06 -4.58 -15.40
CA SER A 240 13.00 -3.84 -16.25
C SER A 240 13.66 -2.64 -15.54
N CYS A 241 13.06 -2.14 -14.46
CA CYS A 241 13.61 -1.02 -13.69
C CYS A 241 14.86 -1.40 -12.89
N TYR A 242 15.11 -2.69 -12.69
CA TYR A 242 16.24 -3.18 -11.91
C TYR A 242 17.40 -3.63 -12.80
N GLN A 243 17.24 -3.57 -14.12
CA GLN A 243 18.29 -3.92 -15.07
C GLN A 243 19.37 -2.82 -15.12
N PRO A 244 20.64 -3.15 -15.39
CA PRO A 244 21.74 -2.17 -15.41
C PRO A 244 21.50 -0.94 -16.29
N GLY A 245 20.79 -1.12 -17.42
CA GLY A 245 20.41 -0.06 -18.36
C GLY A 245 19.13 0.71 -18.03
N ALA A 246 18.53 0.51 -16.85
CA ALA A 246 17.31 1.19 -16.47
C ALA A 246 17.52 2.72 -16.40
N PRO A 247 16.51 3.54 -16.81
CA PRO A 247 16.63 4.99 -16.79
C PRO A 247 17.00 5.53 -15.41
N ARG A 248 17.84 6.57 -15.41
CA ARG A 248 18.29 7.29 -14.22
C ARG A 248 17.79 8.72 -14.28
N VAL A 249 17.25 9.20 -13.18
CA VAL A 249 16.73 10.56 -13.03
C VAL A 249 17.52 11.27 -11.94
N VAL A 250 17.67 12.59 -12.05
CA VAL A 250 18.33 13.42 -11.03
C VAL A 250 17.29 14.28 -10.33
N LEU A 251 17.33 14.30 -9.00
CA LEU A 251 16.59 15.25 -8.17
C LEU A 251 17.44 16.50 -7.97
N GLU A 252 17.00 17.61 -8.54
CA GLU A 252 17.64 18.91 -8.45
C GLU A 252 16.82 19.83 -7.54
N SER A 253 17.51 20.67 -6.77
CA SER A 253 16.91 21.77 -6.01
C SER A 253 17.61 23.08 -6.37
N GLY A 254 16.84 24.16 -6.49
CA GLY A 254 17.39 25.47 -6.86
C GLY A 254 16.39 26.62 -6.68
N PRO A 255 16.83 27.86 -6.91
CA PRO A 255 15.94 29.01 -6.88
C PRO A 255 14.94 28.96 -8.05
N ALA A 256 13.77 29.58 -7.85
CA ALA A 256 12.83 29.85 -8.93
C ALA A 256 13.51 30.68 -10.04
N GLY A 257 13.39 30.26 -11.30
CA GLY A 257 14.00 30.96 -12.44
C GLY A 257 15.39 30.48 -12.90
N GLY A 258 15.98 29.47 -12.24
CA GLY A 258 17.21 28.84 -12.75
C GLY A 258 17.09 28.25 -14.18
N PRO A 259 18.22 28.01 -14.87
CA PRO A 259 18.23 27.58 -16.27
C PRO A 259 17.38 26.33 -16.50
N ARG A 260 16.72 26.28 -17.65
CA ARG A 260 15.86 25.15 -18.02
C ARG A 260 16.76 23.93 -18.28
N PRO A 261 16.58 22.81 -17.56
CA PRO A 261 17.45 21.66 -17.73
C PRO A 261 17.33 21.09 -19.15
N VAL A 262 18.44 20.53 -19.65
CA VAL A 262 18.49 19.86 -20.95
C VAL A 262 17.72 18.54 -20.87
N GLY A 263 16.74 18.37 -21.75
CA GLY A 263 15.92 17.15 -21.84
C GLY A 263 14.60 17.18 -21.07
N GLU A 264 13.98 16.02 -20.94
CA GLU A 264 12.67 15.85 -20.30
C GLU A 264 12.78 16.04 -18.78
N SER A 265 12.10 17.06 -18.26
CA SER A 265 12.08 17.41 -16.84
C SER A 265 10.66 17.56 -16.31
N ILE A 266 10.52 17.43 -14.98
CA ILE A 266 9.28 17.72 -14.26
C ILE A 266 9.61 18.67 -13.13
N VAL A 267 8.94 19.83 -13.11
CA VAL A 267 8.97 20.75 -11.97
C VAL A 267 7.91 20.32 -10.98
N LEU A 268 8.29 20.14 -9.72
CA LEU A 268 7.37 19.72 -8.66
C LEU A 268 6.67 20.92 -8.03
N ARG A 269 5.37 20.79 -7.73
CA ARG A 269 4.56 21.83 -7.08
C ARG A 269 4.79 21.79 -5.57
N GLY A 270 6.00 22.16 -5.15
CA GLY A 270 6.53 21.89 -3.81
C GLY A 270 7.07 20.46 -3.67
N PRO A 271 7.27 19.94 -2.45
CA PRO A 271 7.79 18.60 -2.23
C PRO A 271 6.70 17.52 -2.40
N THR A 272 5.89 17.60 -3.46
CA THR A 272 4.78 16.68 -3.72
C THR A 272 4.96 15.97 -5.06
N LEU A 273 4.79 14.65 -5.08
CA LEU A 273 4.64 13.88 -6.31
C LEU A 273 3.16 13.82 -6.72
N ASP A 274 2.86 14.26 -7.94
CA ASP A 274 1.55 14.01 -8.56
C ASP A 274 1.51 12.62 -9.20
N VAL A 275 0.31 12.09 -9.46
CA VAL A 275 0.17 10.74 -10.04
C VAL A 275 0.82 10.62 -11.41
N GLY A 276 0.93 11.71 -12.17
CA GLY A 276 1.65 11.74 -13.44
C GLY A 276 3.15 11.54 -13.28
N THR A 277 3.74 12.15 -12.25
CA THR A 277 5.14 11.98 -11.88
C THR A 277 5.39 10.56 -11.38
N VAL A 278 4.54 10.05 -10.48
CA VAL A 278 4.59 8.65 -10.01
C VAL A 278 4.51 7.69 -11.19
N ALA A 279 3.60 7.91 -12.15
CA ALA A 279 3.48 7.08 -13.34
C ALA A 279 4.77 7.03 -14.19
N ARG A 280 5.49 8.16 -14.32
CA ARG A 280 6.79 8.19 -15.02
C ARG A 280 7.88 7.49 -14.22
N LEU A 281 7.90 7.62 -12.90
CA LEU A 281 8.86 6.96 -12.00
C LEU A 281 8.75 5.43 -12.01
N ARG A 282 7.60 4.86 -12.40
CA ARG A 282 7.42 3.41 -12.60
C ARG A 282 8.30 2.82 -13.70
N ARG A 283 8.94 3.66 -14.52
CA ARG A 283 9.89 3.29 -15.58
C ARG A 283 11.33 3.69 -15.26
N VAL A 284 11.58 4.22 -14.07
CA VAL A 284 12.88 4.72 -13.63
C VAL A 284 13.47 3.72 -12.64
N GLY A 285 14.73 3.34 -12.87
CA GLY A 285 15.44 2.44 -11.96
C GLY A 285 15.97 3.16 -10.74
N ARG A 286 16.64 4.30 -10.96
CA ARG A 286 17.36 5.03 -9.93
C ARG A 286 17.08 6.54 -9.98
N VAL A 287 16.99 7.16 -8.80
CA VAL A 287 16.96 8.62 -8.65
C VAL A 287 18.19 9.06 -7.86
N ARG A 288 19.07 9.82 -8.51
CA ARG A 288 20.25 10.42 -7.87
C ARG A 288 19.86 11.72 -7.21
N CYS A 289 20.21 11.87 -5.93
CA CYS A 289 19.93 13.05 -5.11
C CYS A 289 21.27 13.69 -4.72
N PRO A 290 21.98 14.36 -5.66
CA PRO A 290 23.36 14.77 -5.46
C PRO A 290 23.54 15.83 -4.36
N ARG A 291 22.53 16.68 -4.14
CA ARG A 291 22.53 17.73 -3.12
C ARG A 291 21.13 17.88 -2.53
N LEU A 292 21.02 17.76 -1.21
CA LEU A 292 19.79 17.99 -0.46
C LEU A 292 19.94 19.31 0.33
N PRO A 293 19.03 20.29 0.14
CA PRO A 293 19.10 21.58 0.80
C PRO A 293 18.70 21.45 2.29
N GLU A 294 19.64 21.72 3.20
CA GLU A 294 19.37 21.70 4.65
C GLU A 294 18.29 22.71 5.07
N ARG A 295 18.28 23.89 4.43
CA ARG A 295 17.26 24.93 4.65
C ARG A 295 15.82 24.50 4.38
N ASP A 296 15.61 23.40 3.65
CA ASP A 296 14.31 22.79 3.38
C ASP A 296 14.36 21.28 3.72
N ALA A 297 14.81 20.97 4.94
CA ALA A 297 14.95 19.58 5.40
C ALA A 297 13.64 18.79 5.32
N VAL A 298 12.51 19.43 5.66
CA VAL A 298 11.17 18.86 5.55
C VAL A 298 10.82 18.52 4.10
N GLY A 299 11.03 19.45 3.15
CA GLY A 299 10.78 19.20 1.74
C GLY A 299 11.66 18.09 1.18
N ALA A 300 12.94 18.09 1.55
CA ALA A 300 13.89 17.04 1.18
C ALA A 300 13.46 15.66 1.71
N ALA A 301 13.16 15.54 3.01
CA ALA A 301 12.70 14.31 3.63
C ALA A 301 11.39 13.80 3.00
N THR A 302 10.42 14.70 2.78
CA THR A 302 9.14 14.36 2.14
C THR A 302 9.34 13.81 0.72
N LEU A 303 10.28 14.36 -0.06
CA LEU A 303 10.60 13.85 -1.39
C LEU A 303 11.32 12.51 -1.35
N LEU A 304 12.29 12.32 -0.45
CA LEU A 304 12.98 11.03 -0.30
C LEU A 304 11.99 9.93 0.08
N VAL A 305 11.09 10.18 1.04
CA VAL A 305 10.05 9.21 1.44
C VAL A 305 9.12 8.88 0.26
N GLN A 306 8.59 9.89 -0.42
CA GLN A 306 7.70 9.67 -1.56
C GLN A 306 8.39 8.91 -2.70
N LEU A 307 9.61 9.29 -3.05
CA LEU A 307 10.40 8.58 -4.06
C LEU A 307 10.62 7.13 -3.62
N ALA A 308 11.02 6.91 -2.37
CA ALA A 308 11.22 5.57 -1.84
C ALA A 308 9.96 4.70 -1.94
N MET A 309 8.78 5.23 -1.59
CA MET A 309 7.51 4.52 -1.73
C MET A 309 7.17 4.13 -3.17
N THR A 310 7.67 4.84 -4.19
CA THR A 310 7.51 4.43 -5.60
C THR A 310 8.36 3.22 -6.00
N GLY A 311 9.29 2.80 -5.12
CA GLY A 311 10.27 1.74 -5.37
C GLY A 311 11.48 2.15 -6.20
N VAL A 312 11.63 3.41 -6.59
CA VAL A 312 12.90 3.85 -7.23
C VAL A 312 14.03 3.71 -6.23
N VAL A 313 15.17 3.17 -6.68
CA VAL A 313 16.36 3.09 -5.84
C VAL A 313 16.92 4.50 -5.68
N LEU A 314 17.08 4.96 -4.45
CA LEU A 314 17.65 6.27 -4.18
C LEU A 314 19.16 6.18 -4.08
N ASP A 315 19.84 7.13 -4.72
CA ASP A 315 21.28 7.33 -4.61
C ASP A 315 21.52 8.69 -3.93
N VAL A 316 21.78 8.64 -2.63
CA VAL A 316 21.91 9.80 -1.74
C VAL A 316 23.35 9.84 -1.19
N PRO A 317 24.31 10.45 -1.91
CA PRO A 317 25.73 10.42 -1.52
C PRO A 317 26.00 11.05 -0.14
N ALA A 318 25.21 12.06 0.22
CA ALA A 318 25.24 12.71 1.52
C ALA A 318 23.80 12.93 2.00
N LEU A 319 23.48 12.42 3.19
CA LEU A 319 22.21 12.62 3.87
C LEU A 319 22.43 13.62 5.02
N PRO A 320 21.99 14.89 4.89
CA PRO A 320 22.21 15.87 5.94
C PRO A 320 21.52 15.48 7.26
N PRO A 321 22.09 15.77 8.44
CA PRO A 321 21.52 15.38 9.74
C PRO A 321 20.07 15.82 9.93
N ALA A 322 19.75 17.09 9.61
CA ALA A 322 18.40 17.63 9.72
C ALA A 322 17.37 16.90 8.83
N VAL A 323 17.80 16.33 7.70
CA VAL A 323 16.94 15.48 6.86
C VAL A 323 16.84 14.08 7.46
N ALA A 324 17.95 13.52 7.93
CA ALA A 324 18.03 12.18 8.49
C ALA A 324 17.13 12.01 9.72
N GLU A 325 17.05 13.01 10.59
CA GLU A 325 16.20 13.01 11.80
C GLU A 325 14.69 12.93 11.50
N LEU A 326 14.27 13.36 10.30
CA LEU A 326 12.88 13.31 9.87
C LEU A 326 12.47 11.98 9.22
N LEU A 327 13.43 11.07 8.99
CA LEU A 327 13.19 9.78 8.38
C LEU A 327 13.04 8.69 9.42
N ASP A 328 12.21 7.69 9.11
CA ASP A 328 12.16 6.44 9.86
C ASP A 328 13.56 5.83 10.01
N PRO A 329 13.94 5.31 11.20
CA PRO A 329 15.29 4.81 11.45
C PRO A 329 15.78 3.76 10.45
N ALA A 330 14.89 2.87 9.99
CA ALA A 330 15.26 1.85 9.01
C ALA A 330 15.49 2.46 7.62
N LEU A 331 14.64 3.41 7.21
CA LEU A 331 14.87 4.12 5.94
C LEU A 331 16.15 4.96 5.99
N ARG A 332 16.40 5.66 7.10
CA ARG A 332 17.63 6.41 7.35
C ARG A 332 18.87 5.53 7.22
N ALA A 333 18.87 4.36 7.86
CA ALA A 333 19.98 3.42 7.78
C ALA A 333 20.21 2.93 6.34
N LEU A 334 19.13 2.61 5.61
CA LEU A 334 19.22 2.16 4.21
C LEU A 334 19.72 3.25 3.25
N LEU A 335 19.35 4.51 3.47
CA LEU A 335 19.83 5.64 2.66
C LEU A 335 21.26 6.06 3.01
N ALA A 336 21.68 5.86 4.26
CA ALA A 336 23.05 6.09 4.69
C ALA A 336 23.99 4.94 4.24
N ALA A 337 23.47 3.73 4.09
CA ALA A 337 24.20 2.59 3.57
C ALA A 337 24.59 2.82 2.10
N ARG A 338 25.89 2.72 1.80
CA ARG A 338 26.46 3.01 0.48
C ARG A 338 26.73 1.81 -0.46
N PRO A 339 26.27 0.57 -0.24
CA PRO A 339 26.53 -0.48 -1.23
C PRO A 339 25.67 -0.26 -2.47
N ALA A 340 26.32 -0.06 -3.61
CA ALA A 340 25.63 -0.16 -4.89
C ALA A 340 25.25 -1.64 -5.13
N PRO A 341 24.04 -1.92 -5.64
CA PRO A 341 23.67 -3.28 -5.98
C PRO A 341 24.57 -3.78 -7.11
N THR A 342 25.10 -4.98 -6.96
CA THR A 342 26.03 -5.60 -7.91
C THR A 342 25.32 -6.25 -9.10
N ASP A 343 24.03 -6.56 -8.96
CA ASP A 343 23.21 -7.21 -9.98
C ASP A 343 21.74 -6.73 -9.94
N ALA A 344 20.92 -7.27 -10.85
CA ALA A 344 19.51 -6.89 -10.96
C ALA A 344 18.66 -7.35 -9.77
N LEU A 345 18.97 -8.52 -9.18
CA LEU A 345 18.26 -9.02 -8.01
C LEU A 345 18.56 -8.17 -6.77
N GLY A 346 19.82 -7.79 -6.55
CA GLY A 346 20.25 -6.87 -5.52
C GLY A 346 19.62 -5.47 -5.67
N ALA A 347 19.47 -4.97 -6.90
CA ALA A 347 18.78 -3.71 -7.14
C ALA A 347 17.28 -3.78 -6.80
N GLU A 348 16.62 -4.89 -7.11
CA GLU A 348 15.24 -5.14 -6.71
C GLU A 348 15.10 -5.28 -5.19
N ALA A 349 15.98 -6.04 -4.55
CA ALA A 349 16.07 -6.22 -3.11
C ALA A 349 16.21 -4.87 -2.38
N GLN A 350 17.17 -4.03 -2.79
CA GLN A 350 17.36 -2.69 -2.24
C GLN A 350 16.11 -1.82 -2.38
N SER A 351 15.48 -1.81 -3.57
CA SER A 351 14.22 -1.11 -3.82
C SER A 351 13.12 -1.57 -2.84
N VAL A 352 13.01 -2.89 -2.62
CA VAL A 352 12.01 -3.47 -1.72
C VAL A 352 12.27 -3.13 -0.26
N ARG A 353 13.52 -3.21 0.23
CA ARG A 353 13.86 -2.80 1.61
C ARG A 353 13.52 -1.33 1.85
N GLN A 354 13.96 -0.47 0.92
CA GLN A 354 13.78 0.99 1.03
C GLN A 354 12.30 1.38 1.04
N ARG A 355 11.51 0.87 0.09
CA ARG A 355 10.08 1.21 0.02
C ARG A 355 9.29 0.63 1.18
N ARG A 356 9.66 -0.54 1.69
CA ARG A 356 9.06 -1.17 2.86
C ARG A 356 9.29 -0.32 4.11
N ALA A 357 10.52 0.14 4.34
CA ALA A 357 10.83 1.06 5.43
C ALA A 357 10.05 2.38 5.30
N ALA A 358 10.02 2.97 4.10
CA ALA A 358 9.26 4.18 3.84
C ALA A 358 7.75 4.01 4.09
N LEU A 359 7.14 2.91 3.62
CA LEU A 359 5.72 2.62 3.84
C LEU A 359 5.40 2.40 5.33
N ARG A 360 6.22 1.64 6.08
CA ARG A 360 5.97 1.39 7.52
C ARG A 360 6.09 2.65 8.37
N GLY A 361 7.08 3.47 8.07
CA GLY A 361 7.44 4.65 8.84
C GLY A 361 6.56 5.86 8.52
N HIS A 362 6.09 6.00 7.27
CA HIS A 362 5.51 7.26 6.79
C HIS A 362 4.16 7.15 6.07
N ALA A 363 3.66 5.95 5.75
CA ALA A 363 2.31 5.84 5.19
C ALA A 363 1.29 6.31 6.24
N THR A 364 0.39 7.24 5.88
CA THR A 364 -0.57 7.85 6.81
C THR A 364 -1.38 6.79 7.58
N GLY A 365 -1.81 5.72 6.91
CA GLY A 365 -2.60 4.65 7.53
C GLY A 365 -1.87 3.80 8.59
N LEU A 366 -0.55 3.96 8.74
CA LEU A 366 0.25 3.25 9.74
C LEU A 366 0.95 4.22 10.70
N ALA A 367 1.51 5.30 10.16
CA ALA A 367 2.31 6.26 10.93
C ALA A 367 1.46 7.16 11.84
N LEU A 368 0.31 7.64 11.33
CA LEU A 368 -0.56 8.54 12.11
C LEU A 368 -1.22 7.82 13.30
N PRO A 369 -1.81 6.62 13.16
CA PRO A 369 -2.32 5.86 14.31
C PRO A 369 -1.23 5.53 15.33
N ARG A 370 -0.01 5.18 14.89
CA ARG A 370 1.14 4.95 15.78
C ARG A 370 1.50 6.19 16.59
N ALA A 371 1.56 7.36 15.95
CA ALA A 371 1.84 8.62 16.64
C ALA A 371 0.74 8.98 17.66
N ALA A 372 -0.50 8.59 17.40
CA ALA A 372 -1.62 8.72 18.34
C ALA A 372 -1.61 7.68 19.46
N GLY A 373 -0.69 6.72 19.45
CA GLY A 373 -0.67 5.56 20.35
C GLY A 373 -0.54 5.89 21.84
N ALA A 374 0.04 7.04 22.18
CA ALA A 374 0.08 7.50 23.58
C ALA A 374 -1.32 7.81 24.14
N THR A 375 -2.24 8.25 23.28
CA THR A 375 -3.64 8.53 23.68
C THR A 375 -4.57 7.37 23.35
N PHE A 376 -4.33 6.69 22.22
CA PHE A 376 -5.14 5.57 21.75
C PHE A 376 -4.26 4.33 21.52
N PRO A 377 -3.83 3.61 22.58
CA PRO A 377 -2.91 2.49 22.47
C PRO A 377 -3.39 1.38 21.53
N ALA A 378 -4.71 1.13 21.49
CA ALA A 378 -5.31 0.13 20.63
C ALA A 378 -5.17 0.45 19.12
N LEU A 379 -5.03 1.72 18.75
CA LEU A 379 -4.87 2.17 17.36
C LEU A 379 -3.41 2.16 16.89
N ALA A 380 -2.45 2.07 17.81
CA ALA A 380 -1.02 2.15 17.49
C ALA A 380 -0.49 0.90 16.76
N ARG A 381 -1.21 -0.21 16.88
CA ARG A 381 -0.81 -1.52 16.36
C ARG A 381 -1.25 -1.68 14.91
N PRO A 382 -0.42 -2.31 14.05
CA PRO A 382 -0.87 -2.69 12.72
C PRO A 382 -1.95 -3.79 12.80
N PRO A 383 -2.71 -4.05 11.73
CA PRO A 383 -3.76 -5.07 11.75
C PRO A 383 -3.25 -6.46 12.17
N SER A 384 -3.99 -7.19 13.00
CA SER A 384 -3.60 -8.56 13.37
C SER A 384 -3.71 -9.52 12.18
N VAL A 385 -2.76 -10.46 12.08
CA VAL A 385 -2.68 -11.49 11.04
C VAL A 385 -2.73 -12.88 11.68
N SER A 386 -3.58 -13.76 11.15
CA SER A 386 -3.51 -15.20 11.43
C SER A 386 -2.85 -15.91 10.25
N ALA A 387 -1.69 -16.51 10.49
CA ALA A 387 -1.06 -17.43 9.55
C ALA A 387 -1.80 -18.77 9.60
N VAL A 388 -2.48 -19.12 8.51
CA VAL A 388 -3.22 -20.37 8.38
C VAL A 388 -2.40 -21.36 7.55
N LEU A 389 -2.08 -22.49 8.16
CA LEU A 389 -1.32 -23.58 7.56
C LEU A 389 -2.14 -24.88 7.65
N LEU A 390 -2.44 -25.49 6.51
CA LEU A 390 -3.05 -26.82 6.47
C LEU A 390 -1.99 -27.84 6.03
N THR A 391 -1.71 -28.84 6.86
CA THR A 391 -0.66 -29.84 6.59
C THR A 391 -1.20 -31.27 6.61
N ARG A 392 -0.65 -32.11 5.73
CA ARG A 392 -0.75 -33.58 5.77
C ARG A 392 0.57 -34.24 6.17
N ARG A 393 1.54 -33.44 6.62
CA ARG A 393 2.94 -33.83 6.81
C ARG A 393 3.42 -33.22 8.11
N SER A 394 3.15 -33.91 9.22
CA SER A 394 3.57 -33.45 10.55
C SER A 394 5.09 -33.28 10.64
N THR A 395 5.87 -34.07 9.91
CA THR A 395 7.33 -33.95 9.83
C THR A 395 7.84 -32.67 9.18
N ALA A 396 7.02 -32.00 8.35
CA ALA A 396 7.38 -30.74 7.72
C ALA A 396 7.08 -29.52 8.62
N LEU A 397 6.37 -29.71 9.74
CA LEU A 397 5.92 -28.62 10.60
C LEU A 397 7.05 -27.82 11.25
N PRO A 398 8.12 -28.43 11.80
CA PRO A 398 9.16 -27.65 12.48
C PRO A 398 9.73 -26.55 11.59
N ALA A 399 10.18 -26.89 10.37
CA ALA A 399 10.81 -25.94 9.47
C ALA A 399 9.87 -24.81 8.99
N VAL A 400 8.59 -25.09 8.74
CA VAL A 400 7.63 -24.04 8.34
C VAL A 400 7.19 -23.19 9.54
N LEU A 401 7.11 -23.77 10.73
CA LEU A 401 6.84 -23.02 11.96
C LEU A 401 7.99 -22.07 12.29
N ASP A 402 9.25 -22.51 12.15
CA ASP A 402 10.41 -21.65 12.30
C ASP A 402 10.34 -20.46 11.32
N ALA A 403 9.99 -20.70 10.05
CA ALA A 403 9.87 -19.64 9.05
C ALA A 403 8.71 -18.66 9.32
N ILE A 404 7.57 -19.14 9.85
CA ILE A 404 6.44 -18.28 10.24
C ILE A 404 6.77 -17.52 11.54
N ALA A 405 7.43 -18.17 12.50
CA ALA A 405 7.82 -17.55 13.76
C ALA A 405 8.85 -16.43 13.55
N ALA A 406 9.79 -16.63 12.61
CA ALA A 406 10.80 -15.65 12.22
C ALA A 406 10.27 -14.45 11.43
N GLN A 407 8.98 -14.39 11.11
CA GLN A 407 8.40 -13.20 10.48
C GLN A 407 8.61 -11.98 11.39
N THR A 408 8.97 -10.83 10.82
CA THR A 408 9.15 -9.58 11.59
C THR A 408 7.84 -8.82 11.82
N TYR A 409 6.71 -9.40 11.38
CA TYR A 409 5.38 -8.82 11.63
C TYR A 409 5.02 -8.96 13.12
N PRO A 410 4.65 -7.85 13.80
CA PRO A 410 4.46 -7.89 15.25
C PRO A 410 3.18 -8.62 15.66
N GLU A 411 2.05 -8.35 14.99
CA GLU A 411 0.73 -8.87 15.38
C GLU A 411 0.39 -10.15 14.60
N LEU A 412 1.12 -11.24 14.86
CA LEU A 412 1.00 -12.51 14.15
C LEU A 412 0.74 -13.69 15.10
N GLU A 413 -0.31 -14.45 14.83
CA GLU A 413 -0.58 -15.78 15.41
C GLU A 413 -0.53 -16.87 14.33
N ILE A 414 -0.42 -18.13 14.75
CA ILE A 414 -0.27 -19.28 13.85
C ILE A 414 -1.37 -20.32 14.13
N ILE A 415 -2.16 -20.66 13.12
CA ILE A 415 -3.21 -21.67 13.17
C ILE A 415 -2.85 -22.82 12.23
N VAL A 416 -2.65 -24.00 12.78
CA VAL A 416 -2.17 -25.18 12.05
C VAL A 416 -3.24 -26.26 12.03
N GLY A 417 -3.72 -26.62 10.84
CA GLY A 417 -4.57 -27.78 10.64
C GLY A 417 -3.78 -29.06 10.42
N LEU A 418 -3.91 -29.99 11.34
CA LEU A 418 -3.36 -31.34 11.24
C LEU A 418 -4.37 -32.23 10.49
N TYR A 419 -4.24 -32.28 9.17
CA TYR A 419 -5.22 -32.91 8.29
C TYR A 419 -4.96 -34.41 8.15
N GLY A 420 -5.69 -35.21 8.91
CA GLY A 420 -5.58 -36.67 8.91
C GLY A 420 -4.26 -37.20 9.46
N VAL A 421 -3.51 -36.37 10.20
CA VAL A 421 -2.20 -36.71 10.76
C VAL A 421 -2.14 -36.34 12.23
N ALA A 422 -1.36 -37.10 13.00
CA ALA A 422 -1.05 -36.77 14.38
C ALA A 422 -0.08 -35.57 14.46
N PRO A 423 -0.10 -34.79 15.56
CA PRO A 423 0.94 -33.80 15.81
C PRO A 423 2.32 -34.48 15.90
N PRO A 424 3.42 -33.77 15.58
CA PRO A 424 4.76 -34.29 15.81
C PRO A 424 5.02 -34.43 17.32
N ALA A 425 5.92 -35.33 17.71
CA ALA A 425 6.23 -35.60 19.11
C ALA A 425 6.77 -34.36 19.86
N GLN A 426 7.46 -33.49 19.13
CA GLN A 426 7.99 -32.22 19.64
C GLN A 426 7.68 -31.12 18.63
N LEU A 427 7.23 -29.98 19.15
CA LEU A 427 7.09 -28.74 18.39
C LEU A 427 8.13 -27.75 18.88
N PRO A 428 8.68 -26.92 17.98
CA PRO A 428 9.55 -25.82 18.39
C PRO A 428 8.76 -24.86 19.29
N VAL A 429 9.43 -24.37 20.33
CA VAL A 429 8.88 -23.35 21.24
C VAL A 429 9.14 -21.98 20.61
N HIS A 430 8.09 -21.18 20.50
CA HIS A 430 8.14 -19.83 19.95
C HIS A 430 7.33 -18.89 20.83
N ASP A 431 7.67 -17.60 20.83
CA ASP A 431 6.93 -16.55 21.57
C ASP A 431 5.58 -16.20 20.94
N ARG A 432 5.22 -16.84 19.83
CA ARG A 432 3.96 -16.63 19.11
C ARG A 432 2.92 -17.65 19.55
N ARG A 433 1.66 -17.23 19.60
CA ARG A 433 0.53 -18.15 19.78
C ARG A 433 0.46 -19.13 18.61
N ILE A 434 0.53 -20.43 18.92
CA ILE A 434 0.35 -21.52 17.97
C ILE A 434 -0.86 -22.35 18.42
N GLU A 435 -1.86 -22.46 17.56
CA GLU A 435 -3.00 -23.35 17.78
C GLU A 435 -2.96 -24.51 16.79
N LEU A 436 -2.96 -25.74 17.32
CA LEU A 436 -3.09 -26.96 16.52
C LEU A 436 -4.56 -27.38 16.48
N VAL A 437 -5.07 -27.60 15.28
CA VAL A 437 -6.45 -28.03 15.05
C VAL A 437 -6.42 -29.40 14.36
N PRO A 438 -6.75 -30.49 15.08
CA PRO A 438 -6.94 -31.80 14.47
C PRO A 438 -8.10 -31.77 13.47
N LEU A 439 -7.88 -32.31 12.27
CA LEU A 439 -8.90 -32.38 11.22
C LEU A 439 -8.99 -33.80 10.63
N PRO A 440 -10.21 -34.32 10.35
CA PRO A 440 -10.36 -35.65 9.74
C PRO A 440 -9.76 -35.72 8.33
N ALA A 441 -9.18 -36.86 7.97
CA ALA A 441 -8.58 -37.09 6.64
C ALA A 441 -9.60 -36.99 5.49
N GLY A 442 -10.89 -37.29 5.75
CA GLY A 442 -11.97 -37.27 4.76
C GLY A 442 -12.67 -35.92 4.55
N LEU A 443 -12.28 -34.86 5.28
CA LEU A 443 -12.94 -33.56 5.19
C LEU A 443 -12.70 -32.88 3.83
N GLY A 444 -13.58 -32.01 3.32
CA GLY A 444 -13.25 -31.25 2.11
C GLY A 444 -12.08 -30.29 2.37
N LEU A 445 -11.13 -30.10 1.43
CA LEU A 445 -10.02 -29.13 1.61
C LEU A 445 -10.52 -27.72 1.96
N GLY A 446 -11.57 -27.26 1.28
CA GLY A 446 -12.19 -25.98 1.62
C GLY A 446 -12.87 -25.97 2.99
N ALA A 447 -13.51 -27.08 3.40
CA ALA A 447 -14.11 -27.19 4.73
C ALA A 447 -13.05 -27.21 5.83
N ALA A 448 -11.89 -27.84 5.57
CA ALA A 448 -10.73 -27.80 6.45
C ALA A 448 -10.20 -26.37 6.62
N LEU A 449 -9.98 -25.63 5.53
CA LEU A 449 -9.58 -24.22 5.60
C LEU A 449 -10.65 -23.35 6.30
N GLY A 450 -11.93 -23.64 6.06
CA GLY A 450 -13.05 -23.04 6.79
C GLY A 450 -12.94 -23.25 8.30
N ALA A 451 -12.73 -24.49 8.75
CA ALA A 451 -12.55 -24.81 10.16
C ALA A 451 -11.34 -24.10 10.79
N LEU A 452 -10.22 -23.96 10.06
CA LEU A 452 -9.07 -23.20 10.55
C LEU A 452 -9.35 -21.69 10.65
N THR A 453 -9.95 -21.11 9.61
CA THR A 453 -10.28 -19.68 9.62
C THR A 453 -11.33 -19.32 10.66
N ALA A 454 -12.20 -20.24 11.06
CA ALA A 454 -13.11 -20.04 12.19
C ALA A 454 -12.40 -19.94 13.56
N ARG A 455 -11.14 -20.39 13.66
CA ARG A 455 -10.29 -20.25 14.87
C ARG A 455 -9.40 -19.01 14.84
N ALA A 456 -9.28 -18.37 13.68
CA ALA A 456 -8.42 -17.20 13.50
C ALA A 456 -9.02 -15.96 14.20
N ALA A 457 -8.22 -15.31 15.05
CA ALA A 457 -8.57 -14.04 15.70
C ALA A 457 -8.07 -12.81 14.90
N GLY A 458 -7.20 -13.02 13.92
CA GLY A 458 -6.66 -11.98 13.05
C GLY A 458 -7.72 -11.25 12.23
N SER A 459 -7.51 -9.96 12.03
CA SER A 459 -8.29 -9.15 11.08
C SER A 459 -7.96 -9.51 9.62
N LEU A 460 -6.75 -10.03 9.42
CA LEU A 460 -6.21 -10.53 8.17
C LEU A 460 -5.90 -12.02 8.28
N ILE A 461 -6.18 -12.75 7.21
CA ILE A 461 -5.83 -14.17 7.06
C ILE A 461 -4.73 -14.26 6.02
N SER A 462 -3.58 -14.83 6.39
CA SER A 462 -2.48 -15.14 5.49
C SER A 462 -2.33 -16.65 5.37
N THR A 463 -2.30 -17.20 4.17
CA THR A 463 -2.11 -18.65 3.97
C THR A 463 -0.64 -19.00 3.77
N PHE A 464 -0.23 -20.14 4.32
CA PHE A 464 1.10 -20.72 4.19
C PHE A 464 1.00 -22.17 3.71
N ALA A 465 2.06 -22.64 3.06
CA ALA A 465 2.22 -24.01 2.60
C ALA A 465 3.40 -24.66 3.31
N ASP A 466 3.18 -25.89 3.80
CA ASP A 466 4.15 -26.70 4.55
C ASP A 466 5.39 -27.13 3.74
N GLY A 467 5.49 -26.74 2.48
CA GLY A 467 6.59 -27.10 1.59
C GLY A 467 7.33 -25.93 0.97
N ASP A 468 6.82 -24.71 1.07
CA ASP A 468 7.43 -23.55 0.45
C ASP A 468 8.41 -22.85 1.42
N SER A 469 9.25 -21.96 0.89
CA SER A 469 10.17 -21.16 1.71
C SER A 469 9.73 -19.71 1.77
N TYR A 470 9.83 -19.11 2.96
CA TYR A 470 9.35 -17.77 3.27
C TYR A 470 10.47 -16.94 3.88
N GLY A 471 10.69 -15.74 3.34
CA GLY A 471 11.60 -14.77 3.94
C GLY A 471 10.97 -14.06 5.15
N PRO A 472 11.77 -13.43 6.02
CA PRO A 472 11.32 -12.84 7.29
C PRO A 472 10.32 -11.69 7.14
N GLU A 473 10.23 -11.11 5.94
CA GLU A 473 9.42 -9.94 5.65
C GLU A 473 8.14 -10.26 4.85
N HIS A 474 7.87 -11.54 4.63
CA HIS A 474 6.78 -12.03 3.79
C HIS A 474 5.41 -11.47 4.20
N VAL A 475 5.04 -11.58 5.48
CA VAL A 475 3.74 -11.11 6.00
C VAL A 475 3.62 -9.61 5.84
N TRP A 476 4.65 -8.86 6.21
CA TRP A 476 4.65 -7.42 6.03
C TRP A 476 4.49 -7.00 4.57
N ASP A 477 5.15 -7.69 3.62
CA ASP A 477 5.02 -7.37 2.20
C ASP A 477 3.58 -7.51 1.73
N LEU A 478 2.86 -8.54 2.21
CA LEU A 478 1.44 -8.72 1.92
C LEU A 478 0.58 -7.64 2.58
N VAL A 479 0.80 -7.31 3.85
CA VAL A 479 0.05 -6.24 4.55
C VAL A 479 0.26 -4.89 3.89
N LEU A 480 1.51 -4.53 3.57
CA LEU A 480 1.81 -3.27 2.86
C LEU A 480 1.21 -3.25 1.47
N ALA A 481 1.25 -4.37 0.74
CA ALA A 481 0.61 -4.47 -0.57
C ALA A 481 -0.89 -4.31 -0.50
N ARG A 482 -1.54 -4.90 0.51
CA ARG A 482 -2.96 -4.68 0.78
C ARG A 482 -3.24 -3.21 1.00
N HIS A 483 -2.41 -2.53 1.80
CA HIS A 483 -2.55 -1.11 2.10
C HIS A 483 -2.47 -0.22 0.86
N TYR A 484 -1.37 -0.29 0.10
CA TYR A 484 -1.14 0.67 -0.99
C TYR A 484 -1.95 0.34 -2.26
N SER A 485 -2.32 -0.93 -2.49
CA SER A 485 -3.06 -1.32 -3.70
C SER A 485 -4.58 -1.15 -3.54
N GLY A 486 -5.07 -1.22 -2.30
CA GLY A 486 -6.49 -1.29 -1.98
C GLY A 486 -7.19 -2.51 -2.59
N ALA A 487 -6.46 -3.56 -2.95
CA ALA A 487 -7.07 -4.79 -3.47
C ALA A 487 -7.79 -5.55 -2.35
N THR A 488 -8.74 -6.42 -2.69
CA THR A 488 -9.45 -7.25 -1.71
C THR A 488 -8.57 -8.40 -1.24
N LEU A 489 -7.88 -9.03 -2.17
CA LEU A 489 -6.92 -10.12 -1.93
C LEU A 489 -5.58 -9.75 -2.55
N VAL A 490 -4.50 -10.03 -1.84
CA VAL A 490 -3.13 -9.83 -2.32
C VAL A 490 -2.33 -11.11 -2.22
N GLY A 491 -1.28 -11.25 -3.02
CA GLY A 491 -0.39 -12.40 -2.90
C GLY A 491 0.87 -12.30 -3.75
N LYS A 492 1.79 -13.24 -3.53
CA LYS A 492 2.97 -13.41 -4.36
C LYS A 492 2.67 -14.41 -5.48
N ALA A 493 3.31 -14.25 -6.63
CA ALA A 493 3.33 -15.31 -7.63
C ALA A 493 4.49 -16.27 -7.34
N ALA A 494 4.36 -17.52 -7.76
CA ALA A 494 5.45 -18.50 -7.75
C ALA A 494 6.46 -18.18 -8.88
N GLU A 495 7.09 -17.00 -8.78
CA GLU A 495 8.15 -16.57 -9.70
C GLU A 495 9.48 -17.23 -9.34
N PHE A 496 9.80 -17.41 -8.06
CA PHE A 496 10.93 -18.25 -7.63
C PHE A 496 10.44 -19.68 -7.40
N VAL A 497 11.02 -20.63 -8.13
CA VAL A 497 10.69 -22.05 -8.03
C VAL A 497 11.97 -22.83 -7.72
N HIS A 498 12.01 -23.48 -6.57
CA HIS A 498 13.10 -24.37 -6.19
C HIS A 498 12.81 -25.80 -6.63
N LEU A 499 13.80 -26.44 -7.24
CA LEU A 499 13.81 -27.81 -7.73
C LEU A 499 14.70 -28.64 -6.81
N PRO A 500 14.14 -29.32 -5.79
CA PRO A 500 14.94 -30.04 -4.79
C PRO A 500 15.91 -31.07 -5.37
N PRO A 501 15.55 -31.88 -6.40
CA PRO A 501 16.48 -32.87 -6.96
C PRO A 501 17.76 -32.26 -7.54
N LEU A 502 17.70 -30.98 -7.96
CA LEU A 502 18.81 -30.26 -8.57
C LEU A 502 19.45 -29.24 -7.62
N ASP A 503 18.92 -29.09 -6.40
CA ASP A 503 19.25 -28.01 -5.48
C ASP A 503 19.35 -26.64 -6.22
N THR A 504 18.37 -26.33 -7.06
CA THR A 504 18.41 -25.16 -7.94
C THR A 504 17.12 -24.37 -7.85
N THR A 505 17.23 -23.06 -7.63
CA THR A 505 16.11 -22.12 -7.73
C THR A 505 16.14 -21.40 -9.07
N VAL A 506 15.00 -21.36 -9.74
CA VAL A 506 14.79 -20.66 -11.00
C VAL A 506 13.84 -19.49 -10.77
N ARG A 507 14.15 -18.32 -11.35
CA ARG A 507 13.20 -17.21 -11.48
C ARG A 507 12.48 -17.26 -12.82
N ARG A 508 11.17 -17.42 -12.80
CA ARG A 508 10.30 -17.36 -13.98
C ARG A 508 10.06 -15.90 -14.41
N PRO A 509 9.88 -15.62 -15.71
CA PRO A 509 9.37 -14.34 -16.16
C PRO A 509 8.02 -14.03 -15.51
N GLY A 510 7.88 -12.80 -15.02
CA GLY A 510 6.70 -12.35 -14.31
C GLY A 510 6.54 -10.85 -14.43
N VAL A 511 5.35 -10.35 -14.09
CA VAL A 511 5.04 -8.93 -14.25
C VAL A 511 5.00 -8.16 -12.93
N ALA A 512 5.09 -8.72 -11.72
CA ALA A 512 5.14 -8.02 -10.42
C ALA A 512 4.28 -6.73 -10.20
N GLU A 513 3.93 -6.44 -8.95
CA GLU A 513 3.30 -5.15 -8.60
C GLU A 513 2.05 -4.79 -9.44
N SER A 514 1.22 -5.77 -9.79
CA SER A 514 0.16 -5.63 -10.80
C SER A 514 -1.15 -6.28 -10.37
N GLU A 515 -2.27 -5.76 -10.87
CA GLU A 515 -3.54 -6.50 -10.85
C GLU A 515 -3.38 -7.84 -11.58
N THR A 516 -4.06 -8.86 -11.05
CA THR A 516 -4.07 -10.23 -11.58
C THR A 516 -5.41 -10.87 -11.24
N GLU A 517 -5.65 -12.08 -11.74
CA GLU A 517 -6.80 -12.91 -11.33
C GLU A 517 -6.36 -14.07 -10.45
N VAL A 518 -5.05 -14.31 -10.35
CA VAL A 518 -4.46 -15.43 -9.59
C VAL A 518 -3.16 -15.03 -8.90
N VAL A 519 -2.95 -15.58 -7.72
CA VAL A 519 -1.71 -15.55 -6.94
C VAL A 519 -1.42 -16.96 -6.41
N ALA A 520 -0.25 -17.18 -5.80
CA ALA A 520 0.05 -18.47 -5.19
C ALA A 520 -0.79 -18.68 -3.94
N GLY A 521 -1.46 -19.84 -3.86
CA GLY A 521 -2.37 -20.17 -2.75
C GLY A 521 -1.70 -20.27 -1.38
N GLY A 522 -0.40 -20.60 -1.34
CA GLY A 522 0.40 -20.61 -0.11
C GLY A 522 1.07 -19.28 0.23
N ALA A 523 0.73 -18.18 -0.45
CA ALA A 523 1.38 -16.88 -0.27
C ALA A 523 0.40 -15.73 -0.57
N MET A 524 -0.79 -15.78 0.04
CA MET A 524 -1.84 -14.79 -0.16
C MET A 524 -2.43 -14.30 1.16
N LEU A 525 -3.03 -13.12 1.12
CA LEU A 525 -3.63 -12.44 2.24
C LEU A 525 -4.95 -11.77 1.85
N ILE A 526 -5.96 -11.93 2.70
CA ILE A 526 -7.31 -11.36 2.57
C ILE A 526 -7.80 -10.93 3.96
N SER A 527 -8.71 -9.95 4.07
CA SER A 527 -9.34 -9.71 5.37
C SER A 527 -10.27 -10.85 5.73
N ARG A 528 -10.41 -11.14 7.02
CA ARG A 528 -11.36 -12.14 7.49
C ARG A 528 -12.80 -11.76 7.09
N GLY A 529 -13.16 -10.48 7.23
CA GLY A 529 -14.47 -9.96 6.82
C GLY A 529 -14.74 -10.09 5.31
N ASP A 530 -13.74 -9.81 4.45
CA ASP A 530 -13.88 -10.00 3.00
C ASP A 530 -14.01 -11.48 2.64
N LEU A 531 -13.25 -12.36 3.30
CA LEU A 531 -13.36 -13.80 3.10
C LEU A 531 -14.76 -14.30 3.47
N GLU A 532 -15.30 -13.89 4.61
CA GLU A 532 -16.67 -14.21 5.04
C GLU A 532 -17.70 -13.64 4.06
N ALA A 533 -17.56 -12.37 3.65
CA ALA A 533 -18.49 -11.68 2.76
C ALA A 533 -18.61 -12.33 1.36
N VAL A 534 -17.54 -12.95 0.85
CA VAL A 534 -17.58 -13.67 -0.43
C VAL A 534 -18.05 -15.14 -0.28
N GLY A 535 -18.44 -15.54 0.93
CA GLY A 535 -18.96 -16.86 1.28
C GLY A 535 -17.92 -17.87 1.76
N GLY A 536 -16.73 -17.41 2.16
CA GLY A 536 -15.65 -18.23 2.70
C GLY A 536 -15.03 -19.20 1.70
N TRP A 537 -14.37 -20.23 2.24
CA TRP A 537 -13.78 -21.32 1.47
C TRP A 537 -14.86 -22.24 0.91
N ARG A 538 -14.94 -22.33 -0.43
CA ARG A 538 -15.86 -23.28 -1.07
C ARG A 538 -15.46 -24.71 -0.71
N PRO A 539 -16.39 -25.64 -0.43
CA PRO A 539 -16.10 -27.07 -0.25
C PRO A 539 -15.76 -27.74 -1.59
N ALA A 540 -14.77 -27.21 -2.30
CA ALA A 540 -14.26 -27.75 -3.54
C ALA A 540 -13.29 -28.89 -3.24
N PRO A 541 -13.33 -30.00 -4.01
CA PRO A 541 -12.44 -31.14 -3.79
C PRO A 541 -10.98 -30.83 -4.13
N ARG A 542 -10.74 -29.83 -5.00
CA ARG A 542 -9.42 -29.37 -5.42
C ARG A 542 -9.39 -27.85 -5.54
N SER A 543 -8.22 -27.26 -5.28
CA SER A 543 -7.92 -25.84 -5.47
C SER A 543 -8.93 -24.88 -4.81
N PRO A 544 -9.17 -25.00 -3.49
CA PRO A 544 -10.07 -24.09 -2.77
C PRO A 544 -9.68 -22.61 -2.92
N GLU A 545 -8.40 -22.30 -3.12
CA GLU A 545 -7.87 -20.96 -3.34
C GLU A 545 -8.31 -20.39 -4.70
N ARG A 546 -8.31 -21.22 -5.76
CA ARG A 546 -8.83 -20.80 -7.07
C ARG A 546 -10.32 -20.48 -7.00
N ALA A 547 -11.08 -21.30 -6.28
CA ALA A 547 -12.50 -21.04 -6.06
C ALA A 547 -12.73 -19.74 -5.26
N LEU A 548 -11.84 -19.40 -4.32
CA LEU A 548 -11.85 -18.12 -3.63
C LEU A 548 -11.57 -16.95 -4.58
N PHE A 549 -10.57 -17.06 -5.47
CA PHE A 549 -10.26 -16.02 -6.45
C PHE A 549 -11.47 -15.68 -7.33
N GLU A 550 -12.14 -16.71 -7.86
CA GLU A 550 -13.36 -16.55 -8.66
C GLU A 550 -14.48 -15.87 -7.87
N ARG A 551 -14.63 -16.20 -6.57
CA ARG A 551 -15.61 -15.56 -5.68
C ARG A 551 -15.28 -14.10 -5.43
N VAL A 552 -14.02 -13.77 -5.15
CA VAL A 552 -13.56 -12.38 -4.95
C VAL A 552 -13.89 -11.54 -6.19
N ILE A 553 -13.51 -12.02 -7.39
CA ILE A 553 -13.79 -11.32 -8.65
C ILE A 553 -15.30 -11.16 -8.87
N ARG A 554 -16.09 -12.21 -8.66
CA ARG A 554 -17.56 -12.16 -8.83
C ARG A 554 -18.23 -11.14 -7.90
N HIS A 555 -17.68 -10.92 -6.71
CA HIS A 555 -18.17 -9.91 -5.76
C HIS A 555 -17.63 -8.50 -6.02
N GLY A 556 -16.91 -8.28 -7.14
CA GLY A 556 -16.31 -6.99 -7.48
C GLY A 556 -15.05 -6.68 -6.66
N GLY A 557 -14.40 -7.70 -6.13
CA GLY A 557 -13.10 -7.57 -5.47
C GLY A 557 -11.95 -7.54 -6.48
N ARG A 558 -10.82 -7.00 -6.03
CA ARG A 558 -9.56 -6.95 -6.81
C ARG A 558 -8.56 -7.94 -6.25
N ILE A 559 -7.77 -8.54 -7.12
CA ILE A 559 -6.63 -9.39 -6.74
C ILE A 559 -5.35 -8.73 -7.21
N TYR A 560 -4.41 -8.53 -6.29
CA TYR A 560 -3.16 -7.84 -6.57
C TYR A 560 -1.95 -8.73 -6.29
N ARG A 561 -1.04 -8.79 -7.26
CA ARG A 561 0.24 -9.48 -7.11
C ARG A 561 1.32 -8.50 -6.68
N THR A 562 2.03 -8.83 -5.61
CA THR A 562 3.17 -8.06 -5.09
C THR A 562 4.47 -8.40 -5.84
N HIS A 563 5.58 -7.75 -5.49
CA HIS A 563 6.92 -8.26 -5.82
C HIS A 563 7.13 -9.70 -5.31
N PRO A 564 8.00 -10.49 -5.97
CA PRO A 564 8.15 -11.91 -5.70
C PRO A 564 9.12 -12.28 -4.56
N LEU A 565 9.99 -11.35 -4.13
CA LEU A 565 11.03 -11.61 -3.11
C LEU A 565 10.44 -12.19 -1.81
N GLY A 566 11.16 -13.10 -1.16
CA GLY A 566 10.74 -13.72 0.11
C GLY A 566 9.63 -14.77 0.02
N TYR A 567 9.37 -15.29 -1.17
CA TYR A 567 8.58 -16.51 -1.36
C TYR A 567 9.21 -17.36 -2.46
N VAL A 568 9.54 -18.61 -2.12
CA VAL A 568 10.06 -19.61 -3.06
C VAL A 568 9.16 -20.82 -3.02
N HIS A 569 8.53 -21.09 -4.15
CA HIS A 569 7.71 -22.29 -4.31
C HIS A 569 8.63 -23.50 -4.45
N ARG A 570 8.56 -24.49 -3.55
CA ARG A 570 9.33 -25.72 -3.71
C ARG A 570 8.49 -26.74 -4.46
N ARG A 571 8.93 -27.06 -5.68
CA ARG A 571 8.24 -28.04 -6.51
C ARG A 571 8.43 -29.42 -5.90
N ARG A 572 7.32 -30.14 -5.69
CA ARG A 572 7.36 -31.54 -5.26
C ARG A 572 7.47 -32.42 -6.50
N GLY A 573 8.42 -33.34 -6.50
CA GLY A 573 8.50 -34.37 -7.53
C GLY A 573 7.22 -35.21 -7.49
N GLN A 574 6.40 -35.09 -8.52
CA GLN A 574 5.28 -35.99 -8.79
C GLN A 574 5.52 -36.52 -10.20
N GLY A 575 6.01 -37.76 -10.30
CA GLY A 575 6.25 -38.48 -11.55
C GLY A 575 7.71 -38.88 -11.73
N GLN A 576 7.92 -40.15 -12.11
CA GLN A 576 9.21 -40.72 -12.52
C GLN A 576 10.04 -39.78 -13.42
N PRO A 577 11.38 -39.90 -13.41
CA PRO A 577 12.20 -39.24 -14.42
C PRO A 577 11.71 -39.66 -15.81
N GLY A 578 11.31 -38.71 -16.65
CA GLY A 578 11.08 -38.97 -18.07
C GLY A 578 9.69 -38.69 -18.66
N ARG A 579 8.69 -38.22 -17.91
CA ARG A 579 7.44 -37.70 -18.52
C ARG A 579 7.18 -36.24 -18.16
N GLY A 580 7.62 -35.34 -19.04
CA GLY A 580 7.39 -33.89 -18.96
C GLY A 580 8.31 -33.19 -17.96
N GLY A 581 9.63 -33.36 -18.15
CA GLY A 581 10.65 -32.95 -17.20
C GLY A 581 10.69 -31.46 -16.88
N ASP A 582 11.18 -31.15 -15.68
CA ASP A 582 11.44 -29.79 -15.19
C ASP A 582 12.45 -29.00 -16.06
N GLY A 583 13.01 -29.63 -17.10
CA GLY A 583 13.88 -29.00 -18.10
C GLY A 583 13.29 -27.72 -18.67
N TYR A 584 11.98 -27.67 -18.96
CA TYR A 584 11.37 -26.45 -19.48
C TYR A 584 11.49 -25.25 -18.51
N LEU A 585 11.48 -25.49 -17.18
CA LEU A 585 11.69 -24.42 -16.21
C LEU A 585 13.12 -23.92 -16.25
N LEU A 586 14.09 -24.82 -16.41
CA LEU A 586 15.48 -24.43 -16.62
C LEU A 586 15.55 -23.60 -17.91
N ASP A 587 15.08 -24.13 -19.04
CA ASP A 587 15.19 -23.52 -20.37
C ASP A 587 14.49 -22.16 -20.49
N THR A 588 13.38 -21.96 -19.78
CA THR A 588 12.59 -20.71 -19.83
C THR A 588 12.85 -19.77 -18.65
N GLY A 589 13.74 -20.14 -17.73
CA GLY A 589 14.10 -19.36 -16.56
C GLY A 589 14.82 -18.06 -16.92
N ALA A 590 14.41 -16.95 -16.33
CA ALA A 590 15.07 -15.65 -16.50
C ALA A 590 16.40 -15.55 -15.71
N ALA A 591 16.54 -16.33 -14.64
CA ALA A 591 17.77 -16.42 -13.83
C ALA A 591 17.75 -17.70 -12.97
N ARG A 592 18.92 -18.16 -12.53
CA ARG A 592 19.09 -19.41 -11.76
C ARG A 592 20.11 -19.23 -10.63
N TRP A 593 19.92 -19.96 -9.55
CA TRP A 593 20.83 -20.03 -8.40
C TRP A 593 20.88 -21.46 -7.87
N ARG A 594 22.05 -21.90 -7.40
CA ARG A 594 22.14 -23.10 -6.57
C ARG A 594 21.59 -22.80 -5.18
N GLY A 595 20.77 -23.67 -4.62
CA GLY A 595 20.05 -23.44 -3.37
C GLY A 595 19.03 -22.32 -3.49
N LEU A 596 18.82 -21.59 -2.39
CA LEU A 596 18.03 -20.36 -2.38
C LEU A 596 18.88 -19.17 -2.86
N PRO A 597 18.28 -18.14 -3.47
CA PRO A 597 19.04 -16.96 -3.88
C PRO A 597 19.73 -16.29 -2.67
N PRO A 598 20.99 -15.83 -2.80
CA PRO A 598 21.83 -15.42 -1.67
C PRO A 598 21.52 -14.00 -1.20
N HIS A 599 20.28 -13.76 -0.77
CA HIS A 599 19.86 -12.49 -0.21
C HIS A 599 18.99 -12.70 1.04
N GLU A 600 19.11 -11.78 2.00
CA GLU A 600 18.33 -11.75 3.25
C GLU A 600 16.82 -11.85 3.01
N GLU A 601 16.34 -11.31 1.88
CA GLU A 601 14.93 -11.42 1.49
C GLU A 601 14.43 -12.87 1.43
N PHE A 602 15.32 -13.84 1.21
CA PHE A 602 15.00 -15.27 1.16
C PHE A 602 15.37 -16.01 2.45
N GLY A 603 15.75 -15.30 3.52
CA GLY A 603 16.18 -15.89 4.78
C GLY A 603 17.59 -16.51 4.73
N VAL A 604 18.43 -16.04 3.80
CA VAL A 604 19.82 -16.50 3.63
C VAL A 604 20.75 -15.34 3.98
N ASP A 605 21.72 -15.58 4.87
CA ASP A 605 22.76 -14.59 5.16
C ASP A 605 23.64 -14.36 3.91
N PRO A 606 24.01 -13.11 3.60
CA PRO A 606 24.88 -12.81 2.47
C PRO A 606 26.32 -13.25 2.78
N ALA A 607 26.61 -14.54 2.60
CA ALA A 607 27.98 -15.04 2.55
C ALA A 607 28.71 -14.45 1.32
N PRO A 608 30.06 -14.35 1.33
CA PRO A 608 30.82 -13.85 0.18
C PRO A 608 30.46 -14.63 -1.09
N GLN A 609 30.14 -13.87 -2.13
CA GLN A 609 29.45 -14.24 -3.36
C GLN A 609 29.86 -15.61 -3.95
N ARG A 610 28.87 -16.50 -4.13
CA ARG A 610 28.90 -17.48 -5.25
C ARG A 610 28.01 -16.91 -6.35
N GLN A 611 28.60 -16.62 -7.50
CA GLN A 611 27.92 -16.03 -8.65
C GLN A 611 26.70 -16.87 -9.10
N PRO A 612 25.67 -16.25 -9.70
CA PRO A 612 24.64 -17.00 -10.42
C PRO A 612 25.29 -17.87 -11.51
N ILE A 613 24.79 -19.11 -11.65
CA ILE A 613 25.29 -20.11 -12.62
C ILE A 613 24.59 -19.93 -13.96
#